data_AF-A0A8T1U6X9-F1
#
_entry.id   AF-A0A8T1U6X9-F1
#
_cell.length_a   1.000
_cell.length_b   1.000
_cell.length_c   1.000
_cell.angle_alpha   90.00
_cell.angle_beta   90.00
_cell.angle_gamma   90.00
#
_symmetry.space_group_name_H-M   'P 1'
#
loop_
_entity.id
_entity.type
_entity.pdbx_description
1 polymer ?
#
loop_
_entity_poly.entity_id
_entity_poly.type
_entity_poly.pdbx_seq_one_letter_code
_entity_poly.pdbx_strand_id
1 'polypeptide(L)'
;MLCGIRPILVCMGFTTIFGALVMKSLRVYRVFMKSAMKRVKVTLLTILKFLAIFYVGDIIIFIGWYAADFPEPTITTEEASEFRGTVDKISCSSSSFIFTALLIFWKTILLVLGLYLSFLIRNVSVDFQESPWIFGSVVVVLVGCVLVMPMSYLVQMRAVTYYVFLASTLLICTMLIMGLMLVPKLFRLKEVGTVSGSSKSVVSVRSRHSLLSSKSRSVLNVNNVGNATETRDGRKLQVKPAYNVETTTNNNSTHKLLNRTYGIWRRIHVSHRGAYTAGRARALEHYCQSTPLARVLAVCFLTPLPILCFVLAMELLPLNSPSEGWRTNSGWIVRYVFVFNLLSLSCLQQVSSFLSTLNVTLGQGLAIAWITVSCYFVVLLTIMAVWVFPIPFVFELTGGVFGAVFMGCVVMILGRQTIAKTPQARVLYNVSAVEAAMCFVYLVFSAVYHVLNGFQQLALILVLYVLKVFTRLSMANACCSSTDEEARIQSLARLPERV
;
A
#
# COMPACT_ATOMS: atom_id res chain seq x y z
N MET A 1 2.56 -22.64 -28.14
CA MET A 1 2.36 -21.36 -27.42
C MET A 1 3.07 -21.29 -26.07
N LEU A 2 2.80 -22.19 -25.12
CA LEU A 2 3.45 -22.18 -23.80
C LEU A 2 4.99 -22.31 -23.86
N CYS A 3 5.52 -23.09 -24.81
CA CYS A 3 6.96 -23.24 -25.04
C CYS A 3 7.66 -21.93 -25.44
N GLY A 4 6.98 -21.04 -26.18
CA GLY A 4 7.52 -19.72 -26.52
C GLY A 4 7.38 -18.71 -25.37
N ILE A 5 6.23 -18.68 -24.69
CA ILE A 5 5.98 -17.66 -23.65
C ILE A 5 6.92 -17.81 -22.43
N ARG A 6 7.28 -19.03 -22.06
CA ARG A 6 8.14 -19.30 -20.89
C ARG A 6 9.49 -18.58 -20.92
N PRO A 7 10.35 -18.74 -21.94
CA PRO A 7 11.63 -18.04 -22.01
C PRO A 7 11.46 -16.51 -22.06
N ILE A 8 10.42 -16.00 -22.73
CA ILE A 8 10.12 -14.57 -22.77
C ILE A 8 9.87 -14.03 -21.35
N LEU A 9 8.98 -14.66 -20.58
CA LEU A 9 8.65 -14.18 -19.23
C LEU A 9 9.86 -14.15 -18.31
N VAL A 10 10.70 -15.18 -18.36
CA VAL A 10 11.92 -15.25 -17.55
C VAL A 10 12.93 -14.17 -17.96
N CYS A 11 13.18 -14.01 -19.27
CA CYS A 11 14.13 -13.01 -19.77
C CYS A 11 13.66 -11.57 -19.52
N MET A 12 12.38 -11.28 -19.77
CA MET A 12 11.81 -9.95 -19.55
C MET A 12 11.75 -9.62 -18.05
N GLY A 13 11.40 -10.59 -17.20
CA GLY A 13 11.44 -10.44 -15.75
C GLY A 13 12.83 -10.09 -15.24
N PHE A 14 13.85 -10.83 -15.69
CA PHE A 14 15.25 -10.55 -15.37
C PHE A 14 15.67 -9.13 -15.81
N THR A 15 15.38 -8.73 -17.05
CA THR A 15 15.73 -7.40 -17.57
C THR A 15 15.04 -6.28 -16.81
N THR A 16 13.80 -6.49 -16.37
CA THR A 16 13.06 -5.52 -15.57
C THR A 16 13.74 -5.28 -14.22
N ILE A 17 14.01 -6.36 -13.49
CA ILE A 17 14.59 -6.29 -12.14
C ILE A 17 16.02 -5.78 -12.21
N PHE A 18 16.87 -6.45 -12.99
CA PHE A 18 18.29 -6.14 -13.04
C PHE A 18 18.56 -4.83 -13.78
N GLY A 19 17.85 -4.56 -14.88
CA GLY A 19 17.94 -3.29 -15.60
C GLY A 19 17.60 -2.10 -14.71
N ALA A 20 16.58 -2.20 -13.86
CA ALA A 20 16.26 -1.15 -12.89
C ALA A 20 17.38 -0.92 -11.86
N LEU A 21 18.04 -1.98 -11.37
CA LEU A 21 19.20 -1.88 -10.48
C LEU A 21 20.41 -1.22 -11.16
N VAL A 22 20.69 -1.59 -12.41
CA VAL A 22 21.74 -0.95 -13.23
C VAL A 22 21.44 0.53 -13.43
N MET A 23 20.19 0.88 -13.76
CA MET A 23 19.79 2.28 -13.93
C MET A 23 19.94 3.10 -12.65
N LYS A 24 19.60 2.51 -11.50
CA LYS A 24 19.82 3.13 -10.19
C LYS A 24 21.31 3.36 -9.93
N SER A 25 22.14 2.37 -10.24
CA SER A 25 23.60 2.44 -10.10
C SER A 25 24.22 3.49 -11.01
N LEU A 26 23.81 3.54 -12.29
CA LEU A 26 24.24 4.54 -13.27
C LEU A 26 23.91 5.97 -12.85
N ARG A 27 22.72 6.18 -12.27
CA ARG A 27 22.32 7.50 -11.77
C ARG A 27 23.25 7.96 -10.66
N VAL A 28 23.54 7.10 -9.68
CA VAL A 28 24.46 7.40 -8.58
C VAL A 28 25.87 7.65 -9.13
N TYR A 29 26.37 6.76 -9.99
CA TYR A 29 27.68 6.91 -10.62
C TYR A 29 27.85 8.26 -11.34
N ARG A 30 26.88 8.67 -12.17
CA ARG A 30 26.96 9.95 -12.91
C ARG A 30 26.92 11.18 -12.00
N VAL A 31 26.26 11.10 -10.85
CA VAL A 31 26.16 12.22 -9.91
C VAL A 31 27.47 12.41 -9.14
N PHE A 32 28.15 11.32 -8.77
CA PHE A 32 29.32 11.38 -7.88
C PHE A 32 30.67 11.29 -8.58
N MET A 33 30.79 10.55 -9.69
CA MET A 33 32.09 10.27 -10.33
C MET A 33 32.37 11.10 -11.58
N LYS A 34 31.42 11.89 -12.07
CA LYS A 34 31.68 12.75 -13.23
C LYS A 34 32.41 14.02 -12.77
N SER A 35 33.71 14.09 -13.06
CA SER A 35 34.64 15.20 -12.69
C SER A 35 34.28 16.60 -13.23
N ALA A 36 33.16 16.74 -13.96
CA ALA A 36 32.65 18.03 -14.39
C ALA A 36 31.44 18.38 -13.52
N MET A 37 31.60 19.29 -12.55
CA MET A 37 30.54 19.87 -11.72
C MET A 37 29.58 20.73 -12.56
N LYS A 38 28.96 20.15 -13.58
CA LYS A 38 27.84 20.73 -14.32
C LYS A 38 26.59 20.05 -13.77
N ARG A 39 25.65 20.83 -13.23
CA ARG A 39 24.38 20.31 -12.70
C ARG A 39 23.55 19.74 -13.87
N VAL A 40 23.80 18.49 -14.25
CA VAL A 40 23.06 17.81 -15.31
C VAL A 40 21.72 17.38 -14.74
N LYS A 41 20.62 17.98 -15.24
CA LYS A 41 19.28 17.48 -14.97
C LYS A 41 19.17 16.09 -15.60
N VAL A 42 19.15 15.05 -14.78
CA VAL A 42 18.90 13.68 -15.26
C VAL A 42 17.40 13.56 -15.53
N THR A 43 17.03 13.68 -16.80
CA THR A 43 15.64 13.54 -17.24
C THR A 43 15.23 12.07 -17.18
N LEU A 44 14.00 11.79 -16.72
CA LEU A 44 13.41 10.44 -16.66
C LEU A 44 13.53 9.69 -17.99
N LEU A 45 13.32 10.39 -19.12
CA LEU A 45 13.47 9.87 -20.48
C LEU A 45 14.87 9.32 -20.78
N THR A 46 15.93 9.94 -20.25
CA THR A 46 17.30 9.45 -20.47
C THR A 46 17.52 8.11 -19.78
N ILE A 47 17.00 7.94 -18.57
CA ILE A 47 17.08 6.69 -17.82
C ILE A 47 16.27 5.60 -18.53
N LEU A 48 15.03 5.94 -18.94
CA LEU A 48 14.15 5.02 -19.66
C LEU A 48 14.75 4.59 -21.00
N LYS A 49 15.44 5.48 -21.72
CA LYS A 49 16.15 5.15 -22.97
C LYS A 49 17.22 4.08 -22.78
N PHE A 50 18.01 4.12 -21.70
CA PHE A 50 19.00 3.07 -21.43
C PHE A 50 18.36 1.73 -21.09
N LEU A 51 17.27 1.73 -20.31
CA LEU A 51 16.50 0.51 -20.04
C LEU A 51 15.89 -0.05 -21.33
N ALA A 52 15.39 0.80 -22.22
CA ALA A 52 14.85 0.39 -23.52
C ALA A 52 15.92 -0.29 -24.40
N ILE A 53 17.19 0.15 -24.36
CA ILE A 53 18.28 -0.51 -25.09
C ILE A 53 18.44 -1.98 -24.65
N PHE A 54 18.32 -2.27 -23.34
CA PHE A 54 18.41 -3.65 -22.85
C PHE A 54 17.26 -4.53 -23.37
N TYR A 55 16.03 -3.99 -23.38
CA TYR A 55 14.87 -4.69 -23.94
C TYR A 55 14.96 -4.89 -25.45
N VAL A 56 15.49 -3.91 -26.19
CA VAL A 56 15.69 -4.04 -27.64
C VAL A 56 16.66 -5.18 -27.94
N GLY A 57 17.74 -5.32 -27.15
CA GLY A 57 18.65 -6.46 -27.26
C GLY A 57 17.94 -7.80 -27.07
N ASP A 58 17.09 -7.92 -26.04
CA ASP A 58 16.30 -9.14 -25.80
C ASP A 58 15.33 -9.44 -26.96
N ILE A 59 14.63 -8.42 -27.45
CA ILE A 59 13.66 -8.55 -28.55
C ILE A 59 14.34 -9.00 -29.84
N ILE A 60 15.51 -8.43 -30.18
CA ILE A 60 16.25 -8.83 -31.39
C ILE A 60 16.64 -10.31 -31.31
N ILE A 61 17.13 -10.78 -30.17
CA ILE A 61 17.51 -12.18 -29.99
C ILE A 61 16.28 -13.10 -30.08
N PHE A 62 15.14 -12.71 -29.49
CA PHE A 62 13.90 -13.49 -29.59
C PHE A 62 13.33 -13.53 -31.01
N ILE A 63 13.35 -12.41 -31.74
CA ILE A 63 12.92 -12.37 -33.14
C ILE A 63 13.80 -13.31 -33.97
N GLY A 64 15.13 -13.24 -33.81
CA GLY A 64 16.05 -14.14 -34.50
C GLY A 64 15.82 -15.61 -34.16
N TRP A 65 15.60 -15.92 -32.87
CA TRP A 65 15.31 -17.27 -32.43
C TRP A 65 14.01 -17.79 -33.04
N TYR A 66 12.91 -17.05 -32.94
CA TYR A 66 11.60 -17.54 -33.41
C TYR A 66 11.47 -17.55 -34.93
N ALA A 67 12.22 -16.70 -35.63
CA ALA A 67 12.27 -16.72 -37.08
C ALA A 67 13.05 -17.92 -37.63
N ALA A 68 14.12 -18.32 -36.92
CA ALA A 68 14.97 -19.44 -37.36
C ALA A 68 14.50 -20.80 -36.84
N ASP A 69 14.09 -20.88 -35.57
CA ASP A 69 13.83 -22.12 -34.87
C ASP A 69 12.85 -21.91 -33.70
N PHE A 70 11.56 -22.07 -33.98
CA PHE A 70 10.52 -21.93 -32.95
C PHE A 70 10.55 -23.14 -31.99
N PRO A 71 10.57 -22.92 -30.65
CA PRO A 71 10.61 -24.02 -29.68
C PRO A 71 9.30 -24.81 -29.67
N GLU A 72 9.35 -26.02 -30.22
CA GLU A 72 8.23 -26.94 -30.33
C GLU A 72 8.24 -28.02 -29.23
N PRO A 73 7.07 -28.57 -28.85
CA PRO A 73 7.00 -29.66 -27.89
C PRO A 73 7.60 -30.93 -28.50
N THR A 74 8.69 -31.42 -27.90
CA THR A 74 9.36 -32.66 -28.27
C THR A 74 9.08 -33.72 -27.20
N ILE A 75 8.72 -34.93 -27.64
CA ILE A 75 8.50 -36.08 -26.75
C ILE A 75 9.82 -36.86 -26.70
N THR A 76 10.40 -36.97 -25.51
CA THR A 76 11.60 -37.78 -25.25
C THR A 76 11.20 -38.97 -24.39
N THR A 77 11.40 -40.19 -24.88
CA THR A 77 11.22 -41.43 -24.13
C THR A 77 12.45 -41.65 -23.23
N GLU A 78 12.27 -41.44 -21.92
CA GLU A 78 13.32 -41.73 -20.91
C GLU A 78 12.89 -42.96 -20.08
N GLU A 79 13.86 -43.75 -19.59
CA GLU A 79 13.56 -44.85 -18.67
C GLU A 79 13.03 -44.30 -17.34
N ALA A 80 11.95 -44.90 -16.83
CA ALA A 80 11.32 -44.44 -15.61
C ALA A 80 12.21 -44.72 -14.39
N SER A 81 12.49 -43.69 -13.58
CA SER A 81 13.30 -43.82 -12.36
C SER A 81 12.58 -44.54 -11.21
N GLU A 82 11.26 -44.78 -11.33
CA GLU A 82 10.40 -45.25 -10.24
C GLU A 82 9.75 -46.63 -10.50
N PHE A 83 9.76 -47.09 -11.76
CA PHE A 83 9.26 -48.41 -12.15
C PHE A 83 10.00 -48.94 -13.38
N ARG A 84 10.00 -50.26 -13.61
CA ARG A 84 10.55 -50.83 -14.85
C ARG A 84 9.61 -50.50 -16.02
N GLY A 85 10.01 -49.54 -16.84
CA GLY A 85 9.30 -49.13 -18.05
C GLY A 85 9.85 -47.81 -18.61
N THR A 86 9.31 -47.38 -19.74
CA THR A 86 9.62 -46.07 -20.37
C THR A 86 8.52 -45.07 -20.04
N VAL A 87 8.89 -43.81 -19.76
CA VAL A 87 7.96 -42.70 -19.59
C VAL A 87 8.21 -41.66 -20.66
N ASP A 88 7.13 -41.24 -21.31
CA ASP A 88 7.15 -40.16 -22.28
C ASP A 88 7.24 -38.81 -21.56
N LYS A 89 8.37 -38.14 -21.73
CA LYS A 89 8.61 -36.80 -21.18
C LYS A 89 8.41 -35.76 -22.27
N ILE A 90 7.43 -34.89 -22.06
CA ILE A 90 7.17 -33.77 -22.96
C ILE A 90 8.03 -32.59 -22.50
N SER A 91 8.98 -32.18 -23.34
CA SER A 91 9.82 -31.00 -23.10
C SER A 91 9.75 -30.04 -24.28
N CYS A 92 9.98 -28.75 -24.03
CA CYS A 92 10.09 -27.78 -25.11
C CYS A 92 11.56 -27.76 -25.54
N SER A 93 11.84 -28.20 -26.76
CA SER A 93 13.20 -28.21 -27.30
C SER A 93 13.26 -27.38 -28.57
N SER A 94 14.38 -26.69 -28.77
CA SER A 94 14.77 -26.12 -30.05
C SER A 94 15.85 -27.00 -30.67
N SER A 95 15.94 -27.03 -31.99
CA SER A 95 16.97 -27.78 -32.70
C SER A 95 18.39 -27.28 -32.39
N SER A 96 18.53 -25.99 -32.08
CA SER A 96 19.81 -25.32 -31.88
C SER A 96 19.95 -24.68 -30.49
N PHE A 97 21.00 -25.03 -29.74
CA PHE A 97 21.33 -24.40 -28.44
C PHE A 97 21.86 -22.96 -28.58
N ILE A 98 22.26 -22.55 -29.79
CA ILE A 98 22.91 -21.28 -30.11
C ILE A 98 22.10 -20.07 -29.63
N PHE A 99 20.79 -20.04 -29.84
CA PHE A 99 19.95 -18.91 -29.42
C PHE A 99 19.84 -18.81 -27.88
N THR A 100 19.76 -19.96 -27.20
CA THR A 100 19.79 -20.00 -25.73
C THR A 100 21.15 -19.53 -25.21
N ALA A 101 22.25 -19.95 -25.84
CA ALA A 101 23.59 -19.49 -25.50
C ALA A 101 23.78 -17.98 -25.74
N LEU A 102 23.26 -17.44 -26.84
CA LEU A 102 23.28 -16.00 -27.14
C LEU A 102 22.51 -15.18 -26.10
N LEU A 103 21.34 -15.67 -25.64
CA LEU A 103 20.59 -15.03 -24.55
C LEU A 103 21.40 -15.03 -23.24
N ILE A 104 22.00 -16.17 -22.87
CA ILE A 104 22.83 -16.28 -21.66
C ILE A 104 24.05 -15.35 -21.75
N PHE A 105 24.70 -15.31 -22.90
CA PHE A 105 25.84 -14.42 -23.16
C PHE A 105 25.45 -12.95 -23.02
N TRP A 106 24.32 -12.53 -23.62
CA TRP A 106 23.78 -11.18 -23.47
C TRP A 106 23.46 -10.84 -22.01
N LYS A 107 22.82 -11.75 -21.26
CA LYS A 107 22.57 -11.54 -19.82
C LYS A 107 23.86 -11.45 -19.01
N THR A 108 24.89 -12.20 -19.38
CA THR A 108 26.21 -12.15 -18.73
C THR A 108 26.86 -10.79 -18.93
N ILE A 109 26.80 -10.23 -20.15
CA ILE A 109 27.27 -8.86 -20.42
C ILE A 109 26.55 -7.85 -19.54
N LEU A 110 25.21 -7.95 -19.45
CA LEU A 110 24.42 -7.08 -18.58
C LEU A 110 24.86 -7.22 -17.11
N LEU A 111 25.00 -8.45 -16.60
CA LEU A 111 25.44 -8.73 -15.23
C LEU A 111 26.81 -8.11 -14.93
N VAL A 112 27.79 -8.30 -15.81
CA VAL A 112 29.13 -7.73 -15.66
C VAL A 112 29.08 -6.20 -15.65
N LEU A 113 28.33 -5.59 -16.57
CA LEU A 113 28.14 -4.14 -16.59
C LEU A 113 27.52 -3.62 -15.28
N GLY A 114 26.48 -4.31 -14.79
CA GLY A 114 25.81 -3.93 -13.55
C GLY A 114 26.68 -4.11 -12.31
N LEU A 115 27.46 -5.19 -12.25
CA LEU A 115 28.42 -5.44 -11.18
C LEU A 115 29.53 -4.38 -11.19
N TYR A 116 30.10 -4.08 -12.36
CA TYR A 116 31.13 -3.07 -12.52
C TYR A 116 30.66 -1.70 -12.02
N LEU A 117 29.47 -1.26 -12.45
CA LEU A 117 28.89 0.02 -12.03
C LEU A 117 28.58 0.04 -10.53
N SER A 118 28.09 -1.07 -9.98
CA SER A 118 27.78 -1.20 -8.56
C SER A 118 29.05 -1.18 -7.69
N PHE A 119 30.14 -1.77 -8.19
CA PHE A 119 31.44 -1.75 -7.54
C PHE A 119 32.01 -0.33 -7.43
N LEU A 120 31.95 0.44 -8.52
CA LEU A 120 32.43 1.82 -8.56
C LEU A 120 31.72 2.74 -7.57
N ILE A 121 30.42 2.51 -7.31
CA ILE A 121 29.63 3.34 -6.39
C ILE A 121 29.65 2.87 -4.93
N ARG A 122 30.26 1.72 -4.63
CA ARG A 122 30.17 1.06 -3.32
C ARG A 122 30.64 1.95 -2.17
N ASN A 123 31.72 2.71 -2.40
CA ASN A 123 32.37 3.53 -1.39
C ASN A 123 32.07 5.04 -1.55
N VAL A 124 30.97 5.39 -2.22
CA VAL A 124 30.51 6.79 -2.31
C VAL A 124 30.21 7.33 -0.90
N SER A 125 30.44 8.64 -0.69
CA SER A 125 30.40 9.30 0.62
C SER A 125 29.15 8.97 1.44
N VAL A 126 29.32 8.97 2.76
CA VAL A 126 28.35 8.53 3.79
C VAL A 126 27.00 9.27 3.72
N ASP A 127 26.95 10.41 3.02
CA ASP A 127 25.73 11.17 2.73
C ASP A 127 24.73 10.40 1.85
N PHE A 128 25.21 9.43 1.06
CA PHE A 128 24.39 8.62 0.16
C PHE A 128 24.40 7.14 0.55
N GLN A 129 23.87 6.85 1.75
CA GLN A 129 23.79 5.50 2.32
C GLN A 129 22.99 4.47 1.50
N GLU A 130 22.49 4.82 0.31
CA GLU A 130 21.81 3.88 -0.59
C GLU A 130 22.77 2.99 -1.38
N SER A 131 24.02 3.39 -1.65
CA SER A 131 24.91 2.68 -2.58
C SER A 131 25.37 1.28 -2.12
N PRO A 132 25.65 1.01 -0.81
CA PRO A 132 26.03 -0.33 -0.37
C PRO A 132 24.90 -1.35 -0.55
N TRP A 133 23.65 -0.93 -0.35
CA TRP A 133 22.47 -1.79 -0.52
C TRP A 133 22.19 -2.10 -2.00
N ILE A 134 22.51 -1.15 -2.90
CA ILE A 134 22.44 -1.37 -4.35
C ILE A 134 23.47 -2.42 -4.76
N PHE A 135 24.70 -2.30 -4.27
CA PHE A 135 25.74 -3.30 -4.49
C PHE A 135 25.32 -4.67 -3.94
N GLY A 136 24.81 -4.74 -2.70
CA GLY A 136 24.29 -5.97 -2.11
C GLY A 136 23.18 -6.62 -2.95
N SER A 137 22.26 -5.83 -3.49
CA SER A 137 21.18 -6.35 -4.36
C SER A 137 21.71 -6.93 -5.66
N VAL A 138 22.73 -6.33 -6.26
CA VAL A 138 23.38 -6.86 -7.47
C VAL A 138 24.13 -8.17 -7.19
N VAL A 139 24.76 -8.29 -6.02
CA VAL A 139 25.38 -9.56 -5.57
C VAL A 139 24.33 -10.66 -5.38
N VAL A 140 23.17 -10.35 -4.79
CA VAL A 140 22.08 -11.32 -4.64
C VAL A 140 21.59 -11.84 -5.99
N VAL A 141 21.46 -10.97 -7.00
CA VAL A 141 21.10 -11.40 -8.37
C VAL A 141 22.18 -12.29 -8.97
N LEU A 142 23.46 -11.92 -8.83
CA LEU A 142 24.58 -12.71 -9.32
C LEU A 142 24.58 -14.12 -8.71
N VAL A 143 24.47 -14.22 -7.39
CA VAL A 143 24.38 -15.50 -6.67
C VAL A 143 23.18 -16.31 -7.14
N GLY A 144 22.01 -15.68 -7.30
CA GLY A 144 20.82 -16.35 -7.83
C GLY A 144 21.04 -16.92 -9.24
N CYS A 145 21.67 -16.16 -10.14
CA CYS A 145 22.01 -16.64 -11.48
C CYS A 145 23.02 -17.79 -11.47
N VAL A 146 24.05 -17.71 -10.62
CA VAL A 146 25.07 -18.76 -10.46
C VAL A 146 24.49 -20.03 -9.84
N LEU A 147 23.43 -19.93 -9.02
CA LEU A 147 22.74 -21.09 -8.48
C LEU A 147 21.77 -21.72 -9.49
N VAL A 148 20.99 -20.91 -10.20
CA VAL A 148 19.96 -21.40 -11.12
C VAL A 148 20.59 -22.02 -12.39
N MET A 149 21.59 -21.38 -12.99
CA MET A 149 22.14 -21.83 -14.28
C MET A 149 22.73 -23.26 -14.26
N PRO A 150 23.64 -23.62 -13.33
CA PRO A 150 24.18 -24.98 -13.27
C PRO A 150 23.09 -26.02 -12.98
N MET A 151 22.11 -25.68 -12.14
CA MET A 151 21.01 -26.59 -11.83
C MET A 151 20.06 -26.78 -13.01
N SER A 152 19.91 -25.80 -13.90
CA SER A 152 19.11 -25.91 -15.11
C SER A 152 19.78 -26.73 -16.22
N TYR A 153 21.12 -26.72 -16.32
CA TYR A 153 21.84 -27.31 -17.46
C TYR A 153 22.72 -28.51 -17.12
N LEU A 154 23.26 -28.61 -15.91
CA LEU A 154 24.18 -29.68 -15.50
C LEU A 154 23.50 -30.78 -14.69
N VAL A 155 22.35 -30.49 -14.07
CA VAL A 155 21.69 -31.41 -13.14
C VAL A 155 20.30 -31.78 -13.68
N GLN A 156 20.12 -33.05 -14.01
CA GLN A 156 18.82 -33.58 -14.41
C GLN A 156 17.99 -33.92 -13.17
N MET A 157 16.97 -33.11 -12.89
CA MET A 157 16.06 -33.28 -11.77
C MET A 157 14.66 -33.69 -12.26
N ARG A 158 13.87 -34.32 -11.38
CA ARG A 158 12.43 -34.53 -11.62
C ARG A 158 11.73 -33.18 -11.81
N ALA A 159 10.79 -33.09 -12.75
CA ALA A 159 10.16 -31.83 -13.15
C ALA A 159 9.53 -31.04 -11.98
N VAL A 160 8.91 -31.75 -11.04
CA VAL A 160 8.34 -31.15 -9.82
C VAL A 160 9.43 -30.53 -8.95
N THR A 161 10.51 -31.27 -8.70
CA THR A 161 11.65 -30.80 -7.89
C THR A 161 12.32 -29.59 -8.52
N TYR A 162 12.55 -29.62 -9.84
CA TYR A 162 13.12 -28.48 -10.57
C TYR A 162 12.23 -27.24 -10.47
N TYR A 163 10.90 -27.40 -10.62
CA TYR A 163 9.96 -26.28 -10.52
C TYR A 163 9.94 -25.66 -9.12
N VAL A 164 9.90 -26.49 -8.07
CA VAL A 164 9.95 -26.03 -6.66
C VAL A 164 11.28 -25.32 -6.38
N PHE A 165 12.39 -25.87 -6.83
CA PHE A 165 13.72 -25.25 -6.69
C PHE A 165 13.79 -23.89 -7.39
N LEU A 166 13.37 -23.81 -8.65
CA LEU A 166 13.35 -22.57 -9.43
C LEU A 166 12.45 -21.51 -8.77
N ALA A 167 11.23 -21.88 -8.40
CA ALA A 167 10.27 -20.97 -7.78
C ALA A 167 10.76 -20.46 -6.42
N SER A 168 11.28 -21.34 -5.56
CA SER A 168 11.80 -20.97 -4.25
C SER A 168 12.99 -20.03 -4.35
N THR A 169 13.94 -20.31 -5.24
CA THR A 169 15.14 -19.49 -5.43
C THR A 169 14.78 -18.11 -5.97
N LEU A 170 13.88 -18.01 -6.97
CA LEU A 170 13.40 -16.73 -7.48
C LEU A 170 12.64 -15.91 -6.43
N LEU A 171 11.79 -16.55 -5.62
CA LEU A 171 11.07 -15.87 -4.53
C LEU A 171 12.03 -15.35 -3.46
N ILE A 172 13.00 -16.16 -3.02
CA ILE A 172 13.97 -15.75 -2.01
C ILE A 172 14.84 -14.59 -2.55
N CYS A 173 15.36 -14.71 -3.77
CA CYS A 173 16.16 -13.64 -4.39
C CYS A 173 15.37 -12.32 -4.49
N THR A 174 14.12 -12.36 -4.94
CA THR A 174 13.28 -11.16 -5.06
C THR A 174 12.94 -10.54 -3.70
N MET A 175 12.65 -11.36 -2.68
CA MET A 175 12.42 -10.88 -1.31
C MET A 175 13.66 -10.20 -0.72
N LEU A 176 14.84 -10.77 -0.92
CA LEU A 176 16.11 -10.18 -0.49
C LEU A 176 16.38 -8.84 -1.19
N ILE A 177 16.21 -8.77 -2.51
CA ILE A 177 16.40 -7.53 -3.29
C ILE A 177 15.44 -6.43 -2.80
N MET A 178 14.16 -6.76 -2.62
CA MET A 178 13.16 -5.80 -2.12
C MET A 178 13.47 -5.33 -0.70
N GLY A 179 13.89 -6.24 0.19
CA GLY A 179 14.32 -5.91 1.54
C GLY A 179 15.51 -4.94 1.54
N LEU A 180 16.59 -5.27 0.82
CA LEU A 180 17.79 -4.43 0.73
C LEU A 180 17.48 -3.04 0.15
N MET A 181 16.53 -2.92 -0.79
CA MET A 181 16.16 -1.62 -1.38
C MET A 181 15.19 -0.78 -0.53
N LEU A 182 14.32 -1.40 0.26
CA LEU A 182 13.23 -0.73 0.98
C LEU A 182 13.56 -0.44 2.44
N VAL A 183 14.17 -1.40 3.14
CA VAL A 183 14.46 -1.32 4.59
C VAL A 183 15.27 -0.07 4.97
N PRO A 184 16.35 0.30 4.25
CA PRO A 184 17.13 1.49 4.60
C PRO A 184 16.31 2.77 4.48
N LYS A 185 15.40 2.84 3.49
CA LYS A 185 14.54 4.01 3.29
C LYS A 185 13.56 4.17 4.45
N LEU A 186 13.02 3.05 4.95
CA LEU A 186 12.12 3.05 6.11
C LEU A 186 12.84 3.52 7.38
N PHE A 187 14.08 3.08 7.60
CA PHE A 187 14.88 3.56 8.75
C PHE A 187 15.21 5.05 8.66
N ARG A 188 15.55 5.57 7.47
CA ARG A 188 15.79 7.01 7.27
C ARG A 188 14.54 7.86 7.47
N LEU A 189 13.37 7.38 7.02
CA LEU A 189 12.09 8.03 7.28
C LEU A 189 11.80 8.12 8.79
N LYS A 190 12.16 7.07 9.56
CA LYS A 190 12.03 7.07 11.03
C LYS A 190 12.97 8.08 11.68
N GLU A 191 14.22 8.14 11.26
CA GLU A 191 15.24 9.04 11.81
C GLU A 191 14.94 10.52 11.54
N VAL A 192 14.50 10.88 10.33
CA VAL A 192 14.06 12.24 9.99
C VAL A 192 12.79 12.62 10.76
N GLY A 193 11.89 11.66 11.00
CA GLY A 193 10.74 11.83 11.88
C GLY A 193 11.12 12.16 13.32
N THR A 194 12.16 11.52 13.86
CA THR A 194 12.68 11.79 15.22
C THR A 194 13.44 13.12 15.32
N VAL A 195 14.23 13.51 14.32
CA VAL A 195 14.99 14.78 14.35
C VAL A 195 14.07 16.00 14.17
N SER A 196 13.03 15.91 13.32
CA SER A 196 12.01 16.97 13.23
C SER A 196 11.13 17.09 14.49
N GLY A 197 11.05 16.02 15.30
CA GLY A 197 10.43 16.05 16.63
C GLY A 197 11.29 16.76 17.68
N SER A 198 12.62 16.62 17.60
CA SER A 198 13.57 17.18 18.59
C SER A 198 13.90 18.67 18.37
N SER A 199 13.82 19.21 17.14
CA SER A 199 14.13 20.63 16.88
C SER A 199 13.03 21.62 17.31
N LYS A 200 11.92 21.16 17.91
CA LYS A 200 10.92 22.06 18.53
C LYS A 200 11.11 22.28 20.03
N SER A 201 12.18 21.77 20.63
CA SER A 201 12.38 21.84 22.09
C SER A 201 13.73 22.39 22.53
N VAL A 202 14.28 23.45 21.90
CA VAL A 202 15.34 24.25 22.55
C VAL A 202 15.25 25.73 22.11
N VAL A 203 14.30 26.49 22.63
CA VAL A 203 14.51 27.89 23.04
C VAL A 203 13.67 28.10 24.30
N SER A 204 14.22 27.69 25.44
CA SER A 204 13.74 28.10 26.77
C SER A 204 14.72 29.14 27.30
N VAL A 205 14.19 30.34 27.45
CA VAL A 205 14.79 31.50 28.10
C VAL A 205 15.32 31.09 29.48
N ARG A 206 16.62 31.30 29.72
CA ARG A 206 17.15 31.36 31.08
C ARG A 206 17.76 32.72 31.32
N SER A 207 17.02 33.57 32.03
CA SER A 207 17.58 34.77 32.65
C SER A 207 18.61 34.36 33.70
N ARG A 208 19.77 35.00 33.67
CA ARG A 208 20.60 35.22 34.86
C ARG A 208 21.24 36.59 34.74
N HIS A 209 20.95 37.43 35.73
CA HIS A 209 21.74 38.60 36.08
C HIS A 209 23.16 38.17 36.45
N SER A 210 24.17 38.82 35.87
CA SER A 210 25.40 39.20 36.56
C SER A 210 26.22 40.19 35.73
N LEU A 211 26.53 41.31 36.40
CA LEU A 211 27.49 42.37 36.11
C LEU A 211 28.82 41.87 35.46
N LEU A 212 29.32 42.55 34.41
CA LEU A 212 30.42 43.54 34.45
C LEU A 212 31.04 43.76 33.03
N SER A 213 31.19 45.05 32.67
CA SER A 213 32.20 45.70 31.81
C SER A 213 32.67 45.05 30.48
N SER A 214 32.45 45.76 29.36
CA SER A 214 33.50 46.51 28.64
C SER A 214 33.12 46.80 27.17
N LYS A 215 32.91 48.09 26.88
CA LYS A 215 33.46 48.86 25.73
C LYS A 215 33.35 48.26 24.31
N SER A 216 32.53 48.87 23.44
CA SER A 216 32.99 49.82 22.38
C SER A 216 31.84 50.28 21.45
N ARG A 217 31.83 51.60 21.15
CA ARG A 217 31.41 52.35 19.93
C ARG A 217 30.57 51.61 18.88
N SER A 218 29.55 52.15 18.21
CA SER A 218 29.14 53.51 17.78
C SER A 218 27.92 53.26 16.84
N VAL A 219 26.87 54.06 16.64
CA VAL A 219 26.71 55.45 16.14
C VAL A 219 25.20 55.77 16.28
N LEU A 220 24.90 57.04 16.50
CA LEU A 220 23.59 57.69 16.56
C LEU A 220 22.60 57.29 15.43
N ASN A 221 21.30 57.23 15.74
CA ASN A 221 20.40 58.30 15.32
C ASN A 221 19.13 58.36 16.18
N VAL A 222 18.90 59.55 16.74
CA VAL A 222 17.67 59.97 17.43
C VAL A 222 16.75 60.60 16.39
N ASN A 223 15.44 60.38 16.50
CA ASN A 223 14.34 61.33 16.27
C ASN A 223 13.03 60.54 16.09
N ASN A 224 12.11 60.54 17.07
CA ASN A 224 11.06 61.56 17.16
C ASN A 224 10.08 61.25 18.30
N VAL A 225 9.73 62.28 19.05
CA VAL A 225 8.72 62.30 20.12
C VAL A 225 7.33 62.50 19.48
N GLY A 226 6.34 61.78 19.97
CA GLY A 226 4.92 61.98 19.66
C GLY A 226 4.04 61.31 20.71
N ASN A 227 3.24 62.10 21.40
CA ASN A 227 2.49 61.82 22.64
C ASN A 227 1.30 60.84 22.52
N ALA A 228 0.96 60.27 23.69
CA ALA A 228 -0.35 59.78 24.16
C ALA A 228 -0.90 58.50 23.48
N THR A 229 -1.54 57.54 24.14
CA THR A 229 -2.30 57.50 25.40
C THR A 229 -2.41 56.02 25.84
N GLU A 230 -2.44 55.75 27.15
CA GLU A 230 -2.78 54.42 27.68
C GLU A 230 -4.22 54.01 27.30
N THR A 231 -4.41 52.78 26.86
CA THR A 231 -5.61 51.97 27.19
C THR A 231 -5.25 50.49 27.15
N ARG A 232 -5.63 49.80 28.22
CA ARG A 232 -5.31 48.42 28.57
C ARG A 232 -6.41 47.52 28.01
N ASP A 233 -6.10 46.64 27.06
CA ASP A 233 -6.97 45.49 26.77
C ASP A 233 -6.19 44.27 26.27
N GLY A 234 -6.46 43.12 26.87
CA GLY A 234 -5.78 41.86 26.64
C GLY A 234 -6.27 41.20 25.36
N ARG A 235 -5.36 40.95 24.41
CA ARG A 235 -5.65 40.13 23.22
C ARG A 235 -4.61 39.04 22.99
N LYS A 236 -5.16 37.84 22.83
CA LYS A 236 -4.49 36.56 22.54
C LYS A 236 -3.54 36.69 21.35
N LEU A 237 -2.31 36.22 21.56
CA LEU A 237 -1.23 36.17 20.59
C LEU A 237 -1.60 35.19 19.45
N GLN A 238 -2.05 35.73 18.32
CA GLN A 238 -2.10 35.01 17.05
C GLN A 238 -0.70 35.01 16.44
N VAL A 239 -0.07 33.83 16.39
CA VAL A 239 1.21 33.64 15.70
C VAL A 239 0.95 33.66 14.19
N LYS A 240 1.22 34.80 13.58
CA LYS A 240 1.33 34.99 12.12
C LYS A 240 2.64 34.32 11.66
N PRO A 241 2.65 33.38 10.69
CA PRO A 241 3.90 32.98 10.08
C PRO A 241 4.40 34.10 9.17
N ALA A 242 5.46 34.77 9.61
CA ALA A 242 6.23 35.70 8.79
C ALA A 242 7.16 34.90 7.88
N TYR A 243 6.84 34.85 6.59
CA TYR A 243 7.84 34.71 5.53
C TYR A 243 7.30 35.37 4.26
N ASN A 244 7.45 36.70 4.20
CA ASN A 244 7.30 37.44 2.96
C ASN A 244 8.60 37.26 2.17
N VAL A 245 8.59 36.35 1.19
CA VAL A 245 9.53 36.44 0.07
C VAL A 245 8.83 37.30 -0.97
N GLU A 246 9.24 38.56 -1.08
CA GLU A 246 9.02 39.34 -2.28
C GLU A 246 9.71 38.59 -3.43
N THR A 247 8.90 37.91 -4.25
CA THR A 247 9.35 37.42 -5.54
C THR A 247 8.79 38.37 -6.58
N THR A 248 9.70 39.14 -7.13
CA THR A 248 9.52 40.06 -8.25
C THR A 248 8.70 39.39 -9.35
N THR A 249 7.71 40.13 -9.84
CA THR A 249 6.81 39.81 -10.94
C THR A 249 7.52 39.20 -12.14
N ASN A 250 7.10 38.00 -12.54
CA ASN A 250 7.09 37.65 -13.96
C ASN A 250 5.97 36.65 -14.28
N ASN A 251 5.11 37.07 -15.22
CA ASN A 251 3.98 36.34 -15.78
C ASN A 251 4.32 34.89 -16.06
N ASN A 252 3.55 33.94 -15.51
CA ASN A 252 3.52 32.57 -16.03
C ASN A 252 2.25 31.83 -15.57
N SER A 253 1.29 31.68 -16.48
CA SER A 253 0.10 30.84 -16.38
C SER A 253 0.41 29.41 -15.91
N THR A 254 1.61 28.92 -16.19
CA THR A 254 2.15 27.63 -15.76
C THR A 254 2.34 27.54 -14.24
N HIS A 255 2.76 28.61 -13.56
CA HIS A 255 2.94 28.61 -12.10
C HIS A 255 1.59 28.63 -11.36
N LYS A 256 0.59 29.31 -11.95
CA LYS A 256 -0.80 29.29 -11.46
C LYS A 256 -1.43 27.92 -11.65
N LEU A 257 -1.18 27.26 -12.79
CA LEU A 257 -1.64 25.90 -13.05
C LEU A 257 -0.95 24.88 -12.14
N LEU A 258 0.37 24.98 -11.94
CA LEU A 258 1.15 24.15 -11.01
C LEU A 258 0.67 24.29 -9.56
N ASN A 259 0.40 25.52 -9.10
CA ASN A 259 -0.15 25.73 -7.76
C ASN A 259 -1.58 25.20 -7.64
N ARG A 260 -2.37 25.27 -8.72
CA ARG A 260 -3.74 24.74 -8.75
C ARG A 260 -3.75 23.21 -8.78
N THR A 261 -2.88 22.57 -9.57
CA THR A 261 -2.72 21.11 -9.60
C THR A 261 -2.10 20.57 -8.32
N TYR A 262 -1.13 21.26 -7.74
CA TYR A 262 -0.58 20.96 -6.42
C TYR A 262 -1.64 21.09 -5.32
N GLY A 263 -2.47 22.13 -5.37
CA GLY A 263 -3.60 22.32 -4.44
C GLY A 263 -4.71 21.28 -4.61
N ILE A 264 -4.97 20.79 -5.82
CA ILE A 264 -5.89 19.68 -6.09
C ILE A 264 -5.29 18.37 -5.58
N TRP A 265 -4.02 18.09 -5.90
CA TRP A 265 -3.27 16.91 -5.45
C TRP A 265 -3.22 16.82 -3.92
N ARG A 266 -2.94 17.94 -3.23
CA ARG A 266 -2.97 18.05 -1.77
C ARG A 266 -4.36 17.79 -1.19
N ARG A 267 -5.43 18.20 -1.87
CA ARG A 267 -6.82 17.96 -1.45
C ARG A 267 -7.30 16.52 -1.67
N ILE A 268 -6.71 15.82 -2.66
CA ILE A 268 -6.97 14.41 -2.97
C ILE A 268 -6.22 13.48 -2.01
N HIS A 269 -5.07 13.90 -1.47
CA HIS A 269 -4.31 13.11 -0.50
C HIS A 269 -4.98 13.10 0.89
N VAL A 270 -5.86 12.11 1.10
CA VAL A 270 -6.56 11.87 2.37
C VAL A 270 -5.60 11.76 3.56
N SER A 271 -4.38 11.25 3.36
CA SER A 271 -3.35 11.14 4.41
C SER A 271 -2.94 12.48 5.06
N HIS A 272 -3.23 13.62 4.43
CA HIS A 272 -2.95 14.95 4.99
C HIS A 272 -4.17 15.61 5.65
N ARG A 273 -5.37 15.02 5.57
CA ARG A 273 -6.58 15.55 6.21
C ARG A 273 -6.74 15.12 7.67
N GLY A 274 -6.06 14.05 8.09
CA GLY A 274 -5.99 13.66 9.50
C GLY A 274 -4.93 14.47 10.23
N ALA A 275 -5.33 15.41 11.08
CA ALA A 275 -4.43 15.91 12.11
C ALA A 275 -4.20 14.77 13.11
N TYR A 276 -3.07 14.06 13.02
CA TYR A 276 -2.68 13.11 14.04
C TYR A 276 -2.63 13.86 15.38
N THR A 277 -3.46 13.46 16.34
CA THR A 277 -3.46 14.07 17.66
C THR A 277 -2.06 13.91 18.25
N ALA A 278 -1.47 15.01 18.76
CA ALA A 278 -0.10 14.99 19.30
C ALA A 278 0.09 13.90 20.35
N GLY A 279 -0.98 13.52 21.08
CA GLY A 279 -0.97 12.39 22.01
C GLY A 279 -0.76 11.02 21.35
N ARG A 280 -1.36 10.74 20.19
CA ARG A 280 -1.17 9.48 19.45
C ARG A 280 0.23 9.39 18.83
N ALA A 281 0.75 10.51 18.34
CA ALA A 281 2.11 10.61 17.84
C ALA A 281 3.14 10.37 18.96
N ARG A 282 2.96 10.99 20.12
CA ARG A 282 3.80 10.74 21.31
C ARG A 282 3.69 9.32 21.85
N ALA A 283 2.49 8.73 21.83
CA ALA A 283 2.30 7.34 22.25
C ALA A 283 2.99 6.35 21.29
N LEU A 284 2.94 6.60 19.98
CA LEU A 284 3.67 5.82 18.98
C LEU A 284 5.18 6.00 19.11
N GLU A 285 5.64 7.22 19.36
CA GLU A 285 7.06 7.53 19.61
C GLU A 285 7.56 6.82 20.87
N HIS A 286 6.80 6.90 21.97
CA HIS A 286 7.08 6.18 23.21
C HIS A 286 7.09 4.66 22.98
N TYR A 287 6.11 4.10 22.25
CA TYR A 287 6.08 2.68 21.90
C TYR A 287 7.31 2.28 21.07
N CYS A 288 7.69 3.10 20.08
CA CYS A 288 8.85 2.85 19.23
C CYS A 288 10.21 2.96 19.94
N GLN A 289 10.28 3.69 21.06
CA GLN A 289 11.49 3.84 21.87
C GLN A 289 11.58 2.79 22.99
N SER A 290 10.45 2.36 23.56
CA SER A 290 10.40 1.46 24.72
C SER A 290 10.23 -0.03 24.36
N THR A 291 9.82 -0.37 23.14
CA THR A 291 9.54 -1.77 22.77
C THR A 291 10.62 -2.42 21.90
N PRO A 292 10.98 -3.69 22.18
CA PRO A 292 11.97 -4.40 21.40
C PRO A 292 11.45 -4.73 20.00
N LEU A 293 12.36 -4.76 19.02
CA LEU A 293 12.04 -5.03 17.61
C LEU A 293 11.29 -6.36 17.41
N ALA A 294 11.56 -7.37 18.25
CA ALA A 294 10.84 -8.64 18.24
C ALA A 294 9.34 -8.49 18.52
N ARG A 295 8.93 -7.59 19.43
CA ARG A 295 7.51 -7.32 19.73
C ARG A 295 6.84 -6.63 18.55
N VAL A 296 7.54 -5.72 17.87
CA VAL A 296 7.02 -5.03 16.68
C VAL A 296 6.83 -6.02 15.53
N LEU A 297 7.82 -6.85 15.23
CA LEU A 297 7.71 -7.91 14.23
C LEU A 297 6.61 -8.91 14.58
N ALA A 298 6.55 -9.36 15.83
CA ALA A 298 5.49 -10.25 16.30
C ALA A 298 4.11 -9.62 16.08
N VAL A 299 3.90 -8.35 16.40
CA VAL A 299 2.62 -7.66 16.13
C VAL A 299 2.34 -7.62 14.62
N CYS A 300 3.31 -7.30 13.76
CA CYS A 300 3.10 -7.26 12.32
C CYS A 300 2.75 -8.62 11.70
N PHE A 301 3.31 -9.72 12.21
CA PHE A 301 3.03 -11.08 11.70
C PHE A 301 1.83 -11.75 12.39
N LEU A 302 1.66 -11.59 13.70
CA LEU A 302 0.55 -12.21 14.46
C LEU A 302 -0.76 -11.46 14.31
N THR A 303 -0.78 -10.17 13.94
CA THR A 303 -2.07 -9.47 13.73
C THR A 303 -2.88 -10.00 12.54
N PRO A 304 -2.30 -10.31 11.37
CA PRO A 304 -3.06 -10.89 10.26
C PRO A 304 -3.30 -12.40 10.40
N LEU A 305 -2.51 -13.12 11.18
CA LEU A 305 -2.60 -14.59 11.27
C LEU A 305 -3.98 -15.10 11.73
N PRO A 306 -4.63 -14.56 12.79
CA PRO A 306 -5.94 -15.03 13.23
C PRO A 306 -7.02 -14.90 12.16
N ILE A 307 -7.07 -13.78 11.43
CA ILE A 307 -8.05 -13.59 10.37
C ILE A 307 -7.74 -14.47 9.15
N LEU A 308 -6.46 -14.68 8.82
CA LEU A 308 -6.04 -15.60 7.76
C LEU A 308 -6.39 -17.05 8.11
N CYS A 309 -6.08 -17.50 9.32
CA CYS A 309 -6.44 -18.82 9.82
C CYS A 309 -7.97 -19.02 9.84
N PHE A 310 -8.73 -18.01 10.25
CA PHE A 310 -10.20 -18.05 10.20
C PHE A 310 -10.72 -18.19 8.77
N VAL A 311 -10.23 -17.38 7.82
CA VAL A 311 -10.63 -17.48 6.40
C VAL A 311 -10.27 -18.84 5.83
N LEU A 312 -9.05 -19.34 6.08
CA LEU A 312 -8.62 -20.66 5.63
C LEU A 312 -9.47 -21.78 6.24
N ALA A 313 -9.77 -21.72 7.54
CA ALA A 313 -10.63 -22.70 8.20
C ALA A 313 -12.05 -22.73 7.59
N MET A 314 -12.57 -21.57 7.19
CA MET A 314 -13.87 -21.47 6.52
C MET A 314 -13.85 -21.98 5.06
N GLU A 315 -12.72 -21.90 4.37
CA GLU A 315 -12.54 -22.48 3.03
C GLU A 315 -12.30 -23.99 3.06
N LEU A 316 -11.82 -24.54 4.18
CA LEU A 316 -11.62 -25.98 4.36
C LEU A 316 -12.91 -26.75 4.65
N LEU A 317 -14.04 -26.06 4.87
CA LEU A 317 -15.34 -26.71 5.04
C LEU A 317 -15.81 -27.32 3.71
N PRO A 318 -16.01 -28.65 3.63
CA PRO A 318 -16.45 -29.29 2.41
C PRO A 318 -17.88 -28.83 2.05
N LEU A 319 -18.06 -28.44 0.79
CA LEU A 319 -19.35 -28.02 0.22
C LEU A 319 -19.75 -29.06 -0.84
N ASN A 320 -21.01 -29.50 -0.79
CA ASN A 320 -21.57 -30.40 -1.79
C ASN A 320 -22.02 -29.59 -3.02
N SER A 321 -22.50 -30.29 -4.04
CA SER A 321 -22.93 -29.62 -5.27
C SER A 321 -24.11 -28.66 -4.97
N PRO A 322 -24.12 -27.45 -5.56
CA PRO A 322 -25.22 -26.48 -5.37
C PRO A 322 -26.61 -27.01 -5.77
N SER A 323 -26.67 -27.99 -6.67
CA SER A 323 -27.90 -28.63 -7.15
C SER A 323 -28.63 -29.43 -6.07
N GLU A 324 -27.95 -29.85 -5.01
CA GLU A 324 -28.54 -30.62 -3.90
C GLU A 324 -29.31 -29.76 -2.89
N GLY A 325 -29.36 -28.43 -3.13
CA GLY A 325 -30.09 -27.48 -2.33
C GLY A 325 -29.41 -27.15 -0.98
N TRP A 326 -30.02 -26.21 -0.25
CA TRP A 326 -29.44 -25.67 0.97
C TRP A 326 -29.44 -26.65 2.15
N ARG A 327 -30.38 -27.62 2.17
CA ARG A 327 -30.53 -28.61 3.25
C ARG A 327 -29.38 -29.61 3.32
N THR A 328 -28.85 -29.99 2.16
CA THR A 328 -27.73 -30.93 2.01
C THR A 328 -26.38 -30.24 2.18
N ASN A 329 -26.36 -28.90 2.10
CA ASN A 329 -25.17 -28.05 2.18
C ASN A 329 -25.03 -27.36 3.54
N SER A 330 -24.99 -28.13 4.62
CA SER A 330 -24.84 -27.60 5.99
C SER A 330 -23.54 -26.80 6.19
N GLY A 331 -22.47 -27.15 5.46
CA GLY A 331 -21.21 -26.39 5.45
C GLY A 331 -21.36 -24.94 4.99
N TRP A 332 -22.28 -24.68 4.05
CA TRP A 332 -22.60 -23.32 3.61
C TRP A 332 -23.22 -22.51 4.76
N ILE A 333 -24.18 -23.10 5.48
CA ILE A 333 -24.86 -22.45 6.61
C ILE A 333 -23.84 -22.10 7.69
N VAL A 334 -23.02 -23.08 8.11
CA VAL A 334 -22.00 -22.88 9.14
C VAL A 334 -21.05 -21.74 8.77
N ARG A 335 -20.50 -21.78 7.54
CA ARG A 335 -19.59 -20.75 7.03
C ARG A 335 -20.20 -19.35 7.12
N TYR A 336 -21.42 -19.18 6.62
CA TYR A 336 -22.07 -17.87 6.59
C TYR A 336 -22.52 -17.40 7.98
N VAL A 337 -22.90 -18.29 8.90
CA VAL A 337 -23.19 -17.93 10.31
C VAL A 337 -21.96 -17.29 10.95
N PHE A 338 -20.77 -17.89 10.77
CA PHE A 338 -19.54 -17.34 11.34
C PHE A 338 -19.12 -16.02 10.68
N VAL A 339 -19.22 -15.92 9.35
CA VAL A 339 -18.88 -14.69 8.61
C VAL A 339 -19.80 -13.53 9.02
N PHE A 340 -21.11 -13.75 9.09
CA PHE A 340 -22.05 -12.71 9.49
C PHE A 340 -21.92 -12.34 10.98
N ASN A 341 -21.58 -13.28 11.87
CA ASN A 341 -21.27 -12.95 13.27
C ASN A 341 -20.03 -12.05 13.38
N LEU A 342 -18.95 -12.38 12.67
CA LEU A 342 -17.75 -11.55 12.63
C LEU A 342 -18.04 -10.15 12.04
N LEU A 343 -18.89 -10.10 11.02
CA LEU A 343 -19.35 -8.84 10.43
C LEU A 343 -20.14 -8.00 11.44
N SER A 344 -21.13 -8.58 12.13
CA SER A 344 -21.93 -7.88 13.15
C SER A 344 -21.05 -7.32 14.28
N LEU A 345 -20.07 -8.09 14.75
CA LEU A 345 -19.12 -7.63 15.77
C LEU A 345 -18.23 -6.49 15.25
N SER A 346 -17.80 -6.55 13.99
CA SER A 346 -17.00 -5.50 13.35
C SER A 346 -17.80 -4.21 13.18
N CYS A 347 -19.06 -4.29 12.73
CA CYS A 347 -19.96 -3.15 12.65
C CYS A 347 -20.22 -2.57 14.04
N LEU A 348 -20.43 -3.41 15.06
CA LEU A 348 -20.63 -2.94 16.42
C LEU A 348 -19.38 -2.26 16.99
N GLN A 349 -18.18 -2.80 16.70
CA GLN A 349 -16.92 -2.17 17.05
C GLN A 349 -16.78 -0.80 16.37
N GLN A 350 -17.16 -0.68 15.10
CA GLN A 350 -17.19 0.59 14.38
C GLN A 350 -18.14 1.58 15.07
N VAL A 351 -19.38 1.18 15.35
CA VAL A 351 -20.37 1.99 16.09
C VAL A 351 -19.81 2.47 17.43
N SER A 352 -19.20 1.58 18.23
CA SER A 352 -18.61 1.93 19.54
C SER A 352 -17.40 2.85 19.43
N SER A 353 -16.61 2.73 18.36
CA SER A 353 -15.43 3.56 18.14
C SER A 353 -15.78 5.00 17.73
N PHE A 354 -16.89 5.17 16.99
CA PHE A 354 -17.40 6.47 16.59
C PHE A 354 -18.25 7.11 17.69
N LEU A 355 -19.04 6.31 18.42
CA LEU A 355 -19.90 6.75 19.51
C LEU A 355 -19.23 6.39 20.84
N SER A 356 -18.23 7.17 21.24
CA SER A 356 -17.50 6.98 22.52
C SER A 356 -18.39 7.04 23.77
N THR A 357 -19.64 7.48 23.63
CA THR A 357 -20.68 7.46 24.67
C THR A 357 -21.31 6.08 24.86
N LEU A 358 -21.14 5.14 23.92
CA LEU A 358 -21.67 3.78 24.00
C LEU A 358 -20.64 2.83 24.61
N ASN A 359 -20.70 2.67 25.93
CA ASN A 359 -19.95 1.62 26.62
C ASN A 359 -20.67 0.28 26.46
N VAL A 360 -20.41 -0.41 25.36
CA VAL A 360 -20.97 -1.75 25.09
C VAL A 360 -20.14 -2.81 25.82
N THR A 361 -20.79 -3.60 26.68
CA THR A 361 -20.13 -4.76 27.30
C THR A 361 -19.95 -5.90 26.30
N LEU A 362 -18.94 -6.76 26.50
CA LEU A 362 -18.70 -7.91 25.62
C LEU A 362 -19.95 -8.81 25.52
N GLY A 363 -20.66 -9.03 26.63
CA GLY A 363 -21.88 -9.82 26.66
C GLY A 363 -23.02 -9.21 25.83
N GLN A 364 -23.23 -7.89 25.94
CA GLN A 364 -24.21 -7.18 25.10
C GLN A 364 -23.83 -7.23 23.62
N GLY A 365 -22.54 -7.12 23.30
CA GLY A 365 -22.09 -7.21 21.91
C GLY A 365 -22.27 -8.58 21.29
N LEU A 366 -21.95 -9.64 22.04
CA LEU A 366 -22.23 -11.02 21.61
C LEU A 366 -23.73 -11.27 21.46
N ALA A 367 -24.56 -10.76 22.38
CA ALA A 367 -26.00 -10.89 22.27
C ALA A 367 -26.55 -10.19 21.02
N ILE A 368 -26.12 -8.95 20.74
CA ILE A 368 -26.50 -8.22 19.51
C ILE A 368 -26.11 -9.03 18.28
N ALA A 369 -24.88 -9.54 18.21
CA ALA A 369 -24.39 -10.30 17.07
C ALA A 369 -25.20 -11.58 16.84
N TRP A 370 -25.36 -12.42 17.87
CA TRP A 370 -26.08 -13.69 17.74
C TRP A 370 -27.57 -13.51 17.41
N ILE A 371 -28.24 -12.52 18.03
CA ILE A 371 -29.66 -12.24 17.74
C ILE A 371 -29.79 -11.71 16.30
N THR A 372 -28.92 -10.79 15.88
CA THR A 372 -28.92 -10.25 14.50
C THR A 372 -28.75 -11.38 13.48
N VAL A 373 -27.74 -12.22 13.67
CA VAL A 373 -27.45 -13.33 12.74
C VAL A 373 -28.58 -14.35 12.72
N SER A 374 -29.15 -14.69 13.88
CA SER A 374 -30.26 -15.64 13.96
C SER A 374 -31.49 -15.13 13.19
N CYS A 375 -31.91 -13.89 13.44
CA CYS A 375 -33.03 -13.27 12.74
C CYS A 375 -32.78 -13.15 11.22
N TYR A 376 -31.56 -12.75 10.84
CA TYR A 376 -31.19 -12.60 9.44
C TYR A 376 -31.10 -13.95 8.71
N PHE A 377 -30.61 -15.01 9.36
CA PHE A 377 -30.57 -16.35 8.77
C PHE A 377 -31.95 -16.93 8.50
N VAL A 378 -32.96 -16.63 9.33
CA VAL A 378 -34.34 -16.99 9.04
C VAL A 378 -34.78 -16.38 7.70
N VAL A 379 -34.43 -15.12 7.44
CA VAL A 379 -34.73 -14.46 6.16
C VAL A 379 -33.94 -15.08 5.00
N LEU A 380 -32.67 -15.43 5.20
CA LEU A 380 -31.89 -16.12 4.15
C LEU A 380 -32.48 -17.49 3.82
N LEU A 381 -32.89 -18.25 4.84
CA LEU A 381 -33.51 -19.57 4.66
C LEU A 381 -34.85 -19.47 3.92
N THR A 382 -35.67 -18.45 4.21
CA THR A 382 -36.92 -18.25 3.45
C THR A 382 -36.65 -17.86 2.00
N ILE A 383 -35.68 -16.99 1.73
CA ILE A 383 -35.28 -16.63 0.36
C ILE A 383 -34.78 -17.86 -0.40
N MET A 384 -33.91 -18.68 0.20
CA MET A 384 -33.39 -19.91 -0.43
C MET A 384 -34.46 -20.98 -0.64
N ALA A 385 -35.50 -21.00 0.21
CA ALA A 385 -36.62 -21.92 0.05
C ALA A 385 -37.58 -21.51 -1.08
N VAL A 386 -37.71 -20.21 -1.35
CA VAL A 386 -38.69 -19.67 -2.32
C VAL A 386 -38.06 -19.33 -3.67
N TRP A 387 -36.78 -18.97 -3.72
CA TRP A 387 -36.15 -18.43 -4.93
C TRP A 387 -35.06 -19.32 -5.51
N VAL A 388 -33.83 -19.26 -4.98
CA VAL A 388 -32.70 -20.01 -5.53
C VAL A 388 -31.60 -20.20 -4.48
N PHE A 389 -30.92 -21.34 -4.55
CA PHE A 389 -29.72 -21.66 -3.76
C PHE A 389 -28.52 -21.93 -4.69
N PRO A 390 -27.33 -21.38 -4.38
CA PRO A 390 -27.05 -20.32 -3.40
C PRO A 390 -27.62 -18.96 -3.85
N ILE A 391 -27.88 -18.06 -2.90
CA ILE A 391 -28.36 -16.70 -3.21
C ILE A 391 -27.27 -15.95 -4.01
N PRO A 392 -27.55 -15.47 -5.23
CA PRO A 392 -26.58 -14.68 -5.99
C PRO A 392 -26.33 -13.34 -5.28
N PHE A 393 -25.07 -12.91 -5.17
CA PHE A 393 -24.71 -11.61 -4.55
C PHE A 393 -25.39 -11.40 -3.18
N VAL A 394 -25.27 -12.41 -2.30
CA VAL A 394 -25.97 -12.45 -1.01
C VAL A 394 -25.72 -11.18 -0.18
N PHE A 395 -24.49 -10.65 -0.17
CA PHE A 395 -24.15 -9.44 0.58
C PHE A 395 -24.85 -8.20 0.02
N GLU A 396 -25.01 -8.11 -1.29
CA GLU A 396 -25.56 -6.96 -1.99
C GLU A 396 -27.09 -6.97 -1.99
N LEU A 397 -27.71 -8.13 -2.27
CA LEU A 397 -29.17 -8.26 -2.32
C LEU A 397 -29.81 -8.21 -0.94
N THR A 398 -29.14 -8.78 0.07
CA THR A 398 -29.73 -8.93 1.41
C THR A 398 -29.03 -8.07 2.48
N GLY A 399 -27.97 -7.33 2.11
CA GLY A 399 -27.25 -6.44 3.02
C GLY A 399 -28.12 -5.35 3.66
N GLY A 400 -29.12 -4.84 2.92
CA GLY A 400 -30.10 -3.89 3.47
C GLY A 400 -30.95 -4.50 4.59
N VAL A 401 -31.36 -5.76 4.43
CA VAL A 401 -32.10 -6.52 5.45
C VAL A 401 -31.21 -6.76 6.67
N PHE A 402 -29.97 -7.20 6.45
CA PHE A 402 -28.98 -7.36 7.52
C PHE A 402 -28.80 -6.06 8.32
N GLY A 403 -28.59 -4.93 7.63
CA GLY A 403 -28.44 -3.62 8.25
C GLY A 403 -29.67 -3.19 9.07
N ALA A 404 -30.88 -3.44 8.55
CA ALA A 404 -32.11 -3.13 9.27
C ALA A 404 -32.28 -3.98 10.54
N VAL A 405 -32.02 -5.29 10.45
CA VAL A 405 -32.06 -6.21 11.60
C VAL A 405 -31.00 -5.82 12.63
N PHE A 406 -29.77 -5.55 12.19
CA PHE A 406 -28.66 -5.12 13.05
C PHE A 406 -29.01 -3.83 13.81
N MET A 407 -29.49 -2.79 13.10
CA MET A 407 -29.90 -1.53 13.71
C MET A 407 -31.07 -1.72 14.68
N GLY A 408 -32.03 -2.59 14.35
CA GLY A 408 -33.11 -2.98 15.25
C GLY A 408 -32.58 -3.59 16.55
N CYS A 409 -31.68 -4.57 16.47
CA CYS A 409 -31.06 -5.20 17.64
C CYS A 409 -30.26 -4.22 18.49
N VAL A 410 -29.48 -3.34 17.85
CA VAL A 410 -28.73 -2.26 18.51
C VAL A 410 -29.68 -1.31 19.25
N VAL A 411 -30.78 -0.88 18.63
CA VAL A 411 -31.78 0.02 19.25
C VAL A 411 -32.52 -0.68 20.40
N MET A 412 -32.86 -1.96 20.26
CA MET A 412 -33.54 -2.73 21.31
C MET A 412 -32.66 -2.91 22.55
N ILE A 413 -31.37 -3.18 22.37
CA ILE A 413 -30.45 -3.51 23.48
C ILE A 413 -29.82 -2.25 24.10
N LEU A 414 -29.52 -1.22 23.31
CA LEU A 414 -28.87 0.02 23.79
C LEU A 414 -29.85 1.18 24.04
N GLY A 415 -31.11 1.02 23.62
CA GLY A 415 -32.18 1.99 23.79
C GLY A 415 -32.20 3.12 22.75
N ARG A 416 -33.41 3.43 22.25
CA ARG A 416 -33.64 4.47 21.21
C ARG A 416 -33.17 5.86 21.63
N GLN A 417 -33.28 6.19 22.92
CA GLN A 417 -32.92 7.51 23.45
C GLN A 417 -31.42 7.78 23.45
N THR A 418 -30.59 6.73 23.60
CA THR A 418 -29.12 6.83 23.60
C THR A 418 -28.57 7.17 22.22
N ILE A 419 -29.18 6.60 21.17
CA ILE A 419 -28.78 6.83 19.77
C ILE A 419 -29.30 8.15 19.24
N ALA A 420 -30.56 8.51 19.55
CA ALA A 420 -31.20 9.74 19.07
C ALA A 420 -30.58 11.04 19.62
N LYS A 421 -30.01 11.00 20.82
CA LYS A 421 -29.37 12.16 21.47
C LYS A 421 -27.94 12.43 21.00
N THR A 422 -27.34 11.54 20.20
CA THR A 422 -25.91 11.65 19.85
C THR A 422 -25.72 12.36 18.49
N PRO A 423 -25.10 13.55 18.44
CA PRO A 423 -24.92 14.30 17.19
C PRO A 423 -24.02 13.58 16.17
N GLN A 424 -23.17 12.65 16.63
CA GLN A 424 -22.30 11.84 15.80
C GLN A 424 -23.03 10.67 15.07
N ALA A 425 -24.30 10.41 15.36
CA ALA A 425 -25.08 9.35 14.70
C ALA A 425 -25.26 9.61 13.18
N ARG A 426 -25.35 10.88 12.75
CA ARG A 426 -25.41 11.25 11.33
C ARG A 426 -24.12 10.88 10.58
N VAL A 427 -22.98 10.96 11.25
CA VAL A 427 -21.66 10.63 10.69
C VAL A 427 -21.55 9.12 10.47
N LEU A 428 -21.97 8.34 11.46
CA LEU A 428 -22.04 6.87 11.35
C LEU A 428 -22.92 6.45 10.17
N TYR A 429 -24.11 7.05 10.03
CA TYR A 429 -25.01 6.80 8.89
C TYR A 429 -24.33 7.14 7.54
N ASN A 430 -23.67 8.29 7.44
CA ASN A 430 -22.96 8.69 6.21
C ASN A 430 -21.80 7.74 5.88
N VAL A 431 -21.05 7.29 6.87
CA VAL A 431 -19.95 6.31 6.71
C VAL A 431 -20.50 4.98 6.21
N SER A 432 -21.54 4.44 6.86
CA SER A 432 -22.19 3.20 6.45
C SER A 432 -22.84 3.28 5.07
N ALA A 433 -23.42 4.43 4.70
CA ALA A 433 -23.97 4.66 3.37
C ALA A 433 -22.88 4.66 2.29
N VAL A 434 -21.71 5.26 2.57
CA VAL A 434 -20.56 5.22 1.66
C VAL A 434 -20.02 3.80 1.52
N GLU A 435 -19.91 3.03 2.61
CA GLU A 435 -19.50 1.61 2.57
C GLU A 435 -20.45 0.75 1.74
N ALA A 436 -21.76 0.86 1.97
CA ALA A 436 -22.77 0.16 1.18
C ALA A 436 -22.67 0.50 -0.31
N ALA A 437 -22.50 1.79 -0.63
CA ALA A 437 -22.32 2.23 -2.02
C ALA A 437 -21.06 1.62 -2.67
N MET A 438 -19.97 1.41 -1.93
CA MET A 438 -18.77 0.76 -2.48
C MET A 438 -19.07 -0.65 -2.99
N CYS A 439 -19.81 -1.46 -2.21
CA CYS A 439 -20.15 -2.83 -2.58
C CYS A 439 -20.91 -2.88 -3.92
N PHE A 440 -21.90 -2.01 -4.11
CA PHE A 440 -22.65 -1.93 -5.37
C PHE A 440 -21.79 -1.48 -6.55
N VAL A 441 -20.84 -0.55 -6.35
CA VAL A 441 -19.96 -0.13 -7.43
C VAL A 441 -19.06 -1.28 -7.91
N TYR A 442 -18.58 -2.13 -7.00
CA TYR A 442 -17.79 -3.31 -7.38
C TYR A 442 -18.63 -4.34 -8.15
N LEU A 443 -19.91 -4.50 -7.82
CA LEU A 443 -20.83 -5.37 -8.57
C LEU A 443 -21.00 -4.88 -10.01
N VAL A 444 -21.29 -3.59 -10.19
CA VAL A 444 -21.41 -2.98 -11.52
C VAL A 444 -20.09 -3.07 -12.29
N PHE A 445 -18.97 -2.84 -11.60
CA PHE A 445 -17.63 -2.98 -12.20
C PHE A 445 -17.38 -4.40 -12.71
N SER A 446 -17.72 -5.42 -11.92
CA SER A 446 -17.58 -6.83 -12.32
C SER A 446 -18.46 -7.18 -13.52
N ALA A 447 -19.72 -6.75 -13.52
CA ALA A 447 -20.63 -6.98 -14.64
C ALA A 447 -20.11 -6.32 -15.94
N VAL A 448 -19.65 -5.06 -15.85
CA VAL A 448 -19.08 -4.34 -17.00
C VAL A 448 -17.79 -5.00 -17.47
N TYR A 449 -16.93 -5.46 -16.56
CA TYR A 449 -15.67 -6.14 -16.92
C TYR A 449 -15.89 -7.39 -17.78
N HIS A 450 -16.94 -8.17 -17.49
CA HIS A 450 -17.27 -9.38 -18.24
C HIS A 450 -17.87 -9.12 -19.63
N VAL A 451 -18.39 -7.93 -19.89
CA VAL A 451 -18.95 -7.54 -21.20
C VAL A 451 -17.89 -6.91 -22.12
N LEU A 452 -16.80 -6.38 -21.55
CA LEU A 452 -15.75 -5.67 -22.30
C LEU A 452 -14.66 -6.61 -22.81
N ASN A 453 -14.02 -6.24 -23.94
CA ASN A 453 -12.97 -7.04 -24.58
C ASN A 453 -11.58 -6.37 -24.49
N GLY A 454 -10.57 -7.17 -24.15
CA GLY A 454 -9.13 -6.87 -24.29
C GLY A 454 -8.69 -5.47 -23.84
N PHE A 455 -8.59 -4.53 -24.77
CA PHE A 455 -8.16 -3.16 -24.50
C PHE A 455 -9.13 -2.39 -23.57
N GLN A 456 -10.44 -2.67 -23.68
CA GLN A 456 -11.45 -2.03 -22.83
C GLN A 456 -11.37 -2.53 -21.38
N GLN A 457 -11.01 -3.79 -21.16
CA GLN A 457 -10.75 -4.33 -19.81
C GLN A 457 -9.54 -3.64 -19.16
N LEU A 458 -8.46 -3.42 -19.93
CA LEU A 458 -7.29 -2.68 -19.45
C LEU A 458 -7.64 -1.23 -19.07
N ALA A 459 -8.45 -0.56 -19.88
CA ALA A 459 -8.95 0.78 -19.57
C ALA A 459 -9.82 0.79 -18.29
N LEU A 460 -10.67 -0.22 -18.11
CA LEU A 460 -11.51 -0.36 -16.90
C LEU A 460 -10.66 -0.58 -15.63
N ILE A 461 -9.55 -1.33 -15.72
CA ILE A 461 -8.61 -1.51 -14.61
C ILE A 461 -7.96 -0.17 -14.20
N LEU A 462 -7.66 0.72 -15.16
CA LEU A 462 -7.18 2.08 -14.84
C LEU A 462 -8.27 2.91 -14.14
N VAL A 463 -9.54 2.74 -14.53
CA VAL A 463 -10.69 3.36 -13.85
C VAL A 463 -10.82 2.87 -12.41
N LEU A 464 -10.50 1.59 -12.12
CA LEU A 464 -10.52 1.05 -10.76
C LEU A 464 -9.57 1.81 -9.81
N TYR A 465 -8.41 2.26 -10.32
CA TYR A 465 -7.48 3.09 -9.53
C TYR A 465 -8.11 4.44 -9.18
N VAL A 466 -8.78 5.09 -10.14
CA VAL A 466 -9.49 6.35 -9.92
C VAL A 466 -10.64 6.16 -8.94
N LEU A 467 -11.40 5.09 -9.11
CA LEU A 467 -12.49 4.73 -8.21
C LEU A 467 -11.98 4.56 -6.77
N LYS A 468 -10.89 3.83 -6.57
CA LYS A 468 -10.28 3.64 -5.24
C LYS A 468 -9.86 4.97 -4.58
N VAL A 469 -9.38 5.93 -5.37
CA VAL A 469 -9.07 7.29 -4.88
C VAL A 469 -10.34 8.03 -4.50
N PHE A 470 -11.37 7.99 -5.35
CA PHE A 470 -12.66 8.61 -5.10
C PHE A 470 -13.32 8.04 -3.84
N THR A 471 -13.35 6.72 -3.70
CA THR A 471 -13.83 6.00 -2.53
C THR A 471 -13.18 6.46 -1.22
N ARG A 472 -11.85 6.58 -1.21
CA ARG A 472 -11.10 7.11 -0.06
C ARG A 472 -11.47 8.56 0.25
N LEU A 473 -11.70 9.37 -0.78
CA LEU A 473 -12.10 10.77 -0.63
C LEU A 473 -13.53 10.91 -0.09
N SER A 474 -14.46 10.12 -0.59
CA SER A 474 -15.85 10.09 -0.11
C SER A 474 -15.91 9.66 1.35
N MET A 475 -15.13 8.65 1.75
CA MET A 475 -15.00 8.23 3.14
C MET A 475 -14.42 9.35 4.02
N ALA A 476 -13.37 10.03 3.54
CA ALA A 476 -12.78 11.16 4.26
C ALA A 476 -13.76 12.33 4.43
N ASN A 477 -14.59 12.62 3.42
CA ASN A 477 -15.61 13.66 3.51
C ASN A 477 -16.75 13.27 4.47
N ALA A 478 -17.19 11.99 4.45
CA ALA A 478 -18.19 11.47 5.38
C ALA A 478 -17.72 11.58 6.84
N CYS A 479 -16.43 11.32 7.09
CA CYS A 479 -15.82 11.53 8.40
C CYS A 479 -15.61 13.02 8.74
N CYS A 480 -15.05 13.84 7.86
CA CYS A 480 -14.72 15.25 8.17
C CYS A 480 -15.93 16.17 8.34
N SER A 481 -17.09 15.78 7.81
CA SER A 481 -18.38 16.38 8.18
C SER A 481 -18.58 16.43 9.70
N SER A 482 -17.91 15.57 10.47
CA SER A 482 -17.97 15.57 11.94
C SER A 482 -17.15 16.67 12.59
N THR A 483 -15.94 16.95 12.10
CA THR A 483 -15.01 17.92 12.72
C THR A 483 -15.48 19.36 12.54
N ASP A 484 -16.07 19.69 11.39
CA ASP A 484 -16.66 21.01 11.17
C ASP A 484 -17.96 21.17 11.97
N GLU A 485 -18.79 20.13 12.11
CA GLU A 485 -20.01 20.18 12.90
C GLU A 485 -19.72 20.25 14.41
N GLU A 486 -18.74 19.50 14.92
CA GLU A 486 -18.33 19.51 16.33
C GLU A 486 -17.64 20.84 16.70
N ALA A 487 -16.83 21.41 15.80
CA ALA A 487 -16.29 22.76 15.96
C ALA A 487 -17.40 23.83 15.92
N ARG A 488 -18.42 23.64 15.08
CA ARG A 488 -19.60 24.52 15.00
C ARG A 488 -20.46 24.43 16.26
N ILE A 489 -20.73 23.24 16.77
CA ILE A 489 -21.46 23.01 18.03
C ILE A 489 -20.68 23.58 19.22
N GLN A 490 -19.36 23.38 19.29
CA GLN A 490 -18.52 24.00 20.33
C GLN A 490 -18.41 25.52 20.21
N SER A 491 -18.59 26.08 19.02
CA SER A 491 -18.64 27.54 18.81
C SER A 491 -20.00 28.12 19.22
N LEU A 492 -21.09 27.38 18.99
CA LEU A 492 -22.45 27.75 19.40
C LEU A 492 -22.64 27.62 20.91
N ALA A 493 -22.09 26.57 21.54
CA ALA A 493 -22.10 26.38 23.00
C ALA A 493 -21.21 27.40 23.76
N ARG A 494 -20.36 28.16 23.03
CA ARG A 494 -19.52 29.23 23.59
C ARG A 494 -20.13 30.63 23.43
N LEU A 495 -21.31 30.76 22.82
CA LEU A 495 -22.04 32.01 22.84
C LEU A 495 -22.73 32.14 24.21
N PRO A 496 -22.44 33.18 25.01
CA PRO A 496 -23.22 33.45 26.21
C PRO A 496 -24.67 33.70 25.80
N GLU A 497 -25.62 33.07 26.49
CA GLU A 497 -27.04 33.38 26.40
C GLU A 497 -27.20 34.90 26.48
N ARG A 498 -27.62 35.52 25.39
CA ARG A 498 -28.17 36.88 25.46
C ARG A 498 -29.52 36.76 26.13
N VAL A 499 -29.55 37.09 27.42
CA VAL A 499 -30.73 37.60 28.13
C VAL A 499 -31.22 38.86 27.42
#